data_AF-A0A229SBY8-F1
#
_entry.id   AF-A0A229SBY8-F1
#
_cell.length_a   1.000
_cell.length_b   1.000
_cell.length_c   1.000
_cell.angle_alpha   90.00
_cell.angle_beta   90.00
_cell.angle_gamma   90.00
#
_symmetry.space_group_name_H-M   'P 1'
#
loop_
_entity.id
_entity.type
_entity.pdbx_description
1 polymer ?
#
loop_
_entity_poly.entity_id
_entity_poly.type
_entity_poly.pdbx_seq_one_letter_code
_entity_poly.pdbx_strand_id
1 'polypeptide(L)'
;MEPEHKELKPLLMTMKPLSELPDGNEKQWITLAADLKKNFASDDESAPTNPLDLAVIYYRFGKKRTIKYMQSGHDELADRAVDFLESFMRANGQWAYLNNQTWYRDGSHHIGIDINYYPSRGRETLTPGFHKDTGGNNIFTNLIFDNTTPIEATEWFVDIGEPSDLRAQWQRRLLPESHLRELTELRAALQKEHADKTPMVDGGVQEGKNVFVSWIDDLVWHATPATGQRYDYAKDADAVQLYAEITDDSDENRDLYNAFQYADKKLNAVFYLVELLATLAEHPDTHMARWLKEEKLGIQDVNVDVVGRAWNDLYRAHDPGRPNANFVHDIEMRKKLAWRITGRASEAIAYDDRLPNADPQGIKELPHGLTQLRRKNSLESTRLKEVAASNMNKPRRFIRTWVRILRNDNKELATVKFDG
;
A
#
# COMPACT_ATOMS: atom_id res chain seq x y z
N MET A 1 6.55 21.64 -25.43
CA MET A 1 7.09 20.55 -24.59
C MET A 1 6.03 19.47 -24.57
N GLU A 2 6.39 18.24 -24.92
CA GLU A 2 5.49 17.12 -24.68
C GLU A 2 5.34 16.93 -23.15
N PRO A 3 4.17 16.50 -22.65
CA PRO A 3 3.97 16.34 -21.21
C PRO A 3 4.88 15.25 -20.64
N GLU A 4 5.54 15.55 -19.51
CA GLU A 4 6.53 14.68 -18.84
C GLU A 4 5.91 13.35 -18.33
N HIS A 5 4.59 13.28 -18.11
CA HIS A 5 3.91 12.10 -17.54
C HIS A 5 3.86 10.84 -18.44
N LYS A 6 4.34 10.89 -19.69
CA LYS A 6 4.41 9.70 -20.56
C LYS A 6 5.39 8.65 -20.04
N GLU A 7 6.39 9.05 -19.26
CA GLU A 7 7.45 8.14 -18.80
C GLU A 7 7.05 7.33 -17.57
N LEU A 8 6.26 7.91 -16.67
CA LEU A 8 5.87 7.27 -15.42
C LEU A 8 4.67 6.32 -15.59
N LYS A 9 3.71 6.63 -16.47
CA LYS A 9 2.50 5.83 -16.68
C LYS A 9 2.77 4.34 -17.00
N PRO A 10 3.73 3.97 -17.87
CA PRO A 10 4.06 2.56 -18.12
C PRO A 10 4.54 1.79 -16.89
N LEU A 11 4.97 2.49 -15.83
CA LEU A 11 5.50 1.93 -14.59
C LEU A 11 4.43 1.81 -13.49
N LEU A 12 3.19 2.23 -13.75
CA LEU A 12 2.12 2.31 -12.75
C LEU A 12 1.93 1.01 -11.97
N MET A 13 1.72 -0.09 -12.68
CA MET A 13 1.63 -1.42 -12.12
C MET A 13 2.00 -2.45 -13.20
N THR A 14 2.99 -3.28 -12.92
CA THR A 14 3.44 -4.36 -13.79
C THR A 14 3.50 -5.65 -12.99
N MET A 15 2.88 -6.70 -13.52
CA MET A 15 2.90 -8.02 -12.93
C MET A 15 3.02 -9.08 -14.01
N LYS A 16 4.21 -9.70 -14.13
CA LYS A 16 4.52 -10.68 -15.17
C LYS A 16 5.69 -11.60 -14.79
N PRO A 17 5.90 -12.72 -15.49
CA PRO A 17 7.11 -13.54 -15.36
C PRO A 17 8.39 -12.74 -15.62
N LEU A 18 9.47 -13.01 -14.87
CA LEU A 18 10.78 -12.43 -15.15
C LEU A 18 11.34 -12.80 -16.53
N SER A 19 10.89 -13.91 -17.12
CA SER A 19 11.27 -14.33 -18.47
C SER A 19 10.80 -13.38 -19.57
N GLU A 20 9.83 -12.50 -19.26
CA GLU A 20 9.35 -11.46 -20.17
C GLU A 20 10.13 -10.14 -20.05
N LEU A 21 11.12 -10.06 -19.16
CA LEU A 21 12.08 -8.96 -19.15
C LEU A 21 13.26 -9.28 -20.09
N PRO A 22 13.83 -8.27 -20.75
CA PRO A 22 15.07 -8.44 -21.49
C PRO A 22 16.24 -8.86 -20.57
N ASP A 23 17.38 -9.18 -21.19
CA ASP A 23 18.68 -9.31 -20.52
C ASP A 23 18.90 -10.53 -19.60
N GLY A 24 18.06 -11.55 -19.70
CA GLY A 24 18.30 -12.83 -19.02
C GLY A 24 18.15 -12.77 -17.48
N ASN A 25 17.41 -11.77 -16.99
CA ASN A 25 17.13 -11.55 -15.57
C ASN A 25 16.61 -12.80 -14.84
N GLU A 26 15.80 -13.65 -15.51
CA GLU A 26 15.30 -14.88 -14.90
C GLU A 26 16.43 -15.84 -14.47
N LYS A 27 17.47 -16.02 -15.31
CA LYS A 27 18.56 -16.95 -14.97
C LYS A 27 19.38 -16.44 -13.78
N GLN A 28 19.68 -15.14 -13.76
CA GLN A 28 20.38 -14.51 -12.64
C GLN A 28 19.57 -14.65 -11.35
N TRP A 29 18.26 -14.40 -11.43
CA TRP A 29 17.34 -14.53 -10.31
C TRP A 29 17.29 -15.96 -9.77
N ILE A 30 17.15 -16.99 -10.62
CA ILE A 30 17.10 -18.39 -10.18
C ILE A 30 18.35 -18.75 -9.36
N THR A 31 19.53 -18.36 -9.83
CA THR A 31 20.79 -18.64 -9.11
C THR A 31 20.86 -17.85 -7.80
N LEU A 32 20.51 -16.56 -7.82
CA LEU A 32 20.50 -15.72 -6.62
C LEU A 32 19.49 -16.22 -5.56
N ALA A 33 18.27 -16.57 -5.97
CA ALA A 33 17.22 -17.06 -5.08
C ALA A 33 17.60 -18.39 -4.43
N ALA A 34 18.27 -19.29 -5.17
CA ALA A 34 18.79 -20.54 -4.61
C ALA A 34 19.85 -20.28 -3.52
N ASP A 35 20.74 -19.32 -3.74
CA ASP A 35 21.77 -18.95 -2.76
C ASP A 35 21.18 -18.22 -1.55
N LEU A 36 20.20 -17.33 -1.75
CA LEU A 36 19.45 -16.71 -0.65
C LEU A 36 18.73 -17.77 0.18
N LYS A 37 18.07 -18.74 -0.46
CA LYS A 37 17.47 -19.88 0.24
C LYS A 37 18.52 -20.62 1.06
N LYS A 38 19.66 -20.97 0.45
CA LYS A 38 20.71 -21.75 1.12
C LYS A 38 21.27 -21.05 2.36
N ASN A 39 21.43 -19.73 2.31
CA ASN A 39 22.06 -18.95 3.39
C ASN A 39 21.08 -18.51 4.48
N PHE A 40 19.78 -18.41 4.17
CA PHE A 40 18.80 -17.78 5.06
C PHE A 40 17.51 -18.61 5.26
N ALA A 41 17.50 -19.88 4.85
CA ALA A 41 16.36 -20.75 5.15
C ALA A 41 16.18 -20.90 6.68
N SER A 42 14.94 -20.84 7.12
CA SER A 42 14.54 -21.27 8.46
C SER A 42 14.55 -22.80 8.53
N ASP A 43 14.95 -23.36 9.67
CA ASP A 43 14.80 -24.78 9.98
C ASP A 43 13.32 -25.22 9.92
N ASP A 44 12.41 -24.28 10.19
CA ASP A 44 10.98 -24.42 10.01
C ASP A 44 10.51 -23.57 8.82
N GLU A 45 10.38 -24.19 7.64
CA GLU A 45 9.85 -23.52 6.43
C GLU A 45 8.38 -23.09 6.59
N SER A 46 7.65 -23.60 7.60
CA SER A 46 6.25 -23.27 7.85
C SER A 46 6.06 -22.04 8.75
N ALA A 47 7.08 -21.69 9.53
CA ALA A 47 7.04 -20.50 10.37
C ALA A 47 7.30 -19.22 9.53
N PRO A 48 6.45 -18.19 9.64
CA PRO A 48 6.77 -16.87 9.10
C PRO A 48 8.08 -16.38 9.70
N THR A 49 8.99 -15.91 8.84
CA THR A 49 10.24 -15.29 9.26
C THR A 49 10.13 -13.78 9.11
N ASN A 50 10.84 -13.06 9.98
CA ASN A 50 11.04 -11.64 9.79
C ASN A 50 11.81 -11.41 8.47
N PRO A 51 11.51 -10.32 7.75
CA PRO A 51 12.35 -9.93 6.61
C PRO A 51 13.80 -9.73 7.06
N LEU A 52 14.71 -10.11 6.19
CA LEU A 52 16.14 -9.87 6.35
C LEU A 52 16.54 -8.68 5.50
N ASP A 53 17.01 -7.61 6.12
CA ASP A 53 17.60 -6.47 5.42
C ASP A 53 18.94 -6.93 4.86
N LEU A 54 19.09 -7.02 3.53
CA LEU A 54 20.32 -7.45 2.89
C LEU A 54 21.30 -6.29 2.75
N ALA A 55 20.83 -5.20 2.17
CA ALA A 55 21.61 -4.00 1.92
C ALA A 55 20.73 -2.77 1.73
N VAL A 56 21.33 -1.59 1.89
CA VAL A 56 20.81 -0.32 1.37
C VAL A 56 21.81 0.22 0.35
N ILE A 57 21.33 0.55 -0.85
CA ILE A 57 22.17 1.14 -1.91
C ILE A 57 21.85 2.63 -2.04
N TYR A 58 22.90 3.45 -2.15
CA TYR A 58 22.78 4.87 -2.40
C TYR A 58 23.33 5.22 -3.78
N TYR A 59 22.54 5.97 -4.55
CA TYR A 59 22.95 6.50 -5.85
C TYR A 59 22.91 8.02 -5.83
N ARG A 60 24.00 8.59 -6.34
CA ARG A 60 24.13 10.00 -6.68
C ARG A 60 24.46 10.08 -8.17
N PHE A 61 23.80 10.99 -8.89
CA PHE A 61 24.02 11.13 -10.31
C PHE A 61 25.51 11.37 -10.64
N GLY A 62 26.02 10.64 -11.63
CA GLY A 62 27.41 10.71 -12.08
C GLY A 62 28.45 10.16 -11.10
N LYS A 63 28.03 9.49 -10.01
CA LYS A 63 28.93 8.87 -9.03
C LYS A 63 28.75 7.36 -8.97
N LYS A 64 29.76 6.67 -8.44
CA LYS A 64 29.63 5.25 -8.11
C LYS A 64 28.62 5.10 -6.99
N ARG A 65 27.84 4.02 -7.05
CA ARG A 65 26.92 3.65 -5.97
C ARG A 65 27.69 3.31 -4.70
N THR A 66 27.08 3.54 -3.55
CA THR A 66 27.61 3.14 -2.25
C THR A 66 26.67 2.10 -1.66
N ILE A 67 27.22 0.99 -1.16
CA ILE A 67 26.44 -0.11 -0.57
C ILE A 67 26.68 -0.11 0.93
N LYS A 68 25.59 -0.15 1.70
CA LYS A 68 25.61 -0.41 3.14
C LYS A 68 25.08 -1.83 3.37
N TYR A 69 25.98 -2.75 3.69
CA TYR A 69 25.63 -4.13 4.00
C TYR A 69 24.94 -4.23 5.37
N MET A 70 23.87 -5.02 5.43
CA MET A 70 23.05 -5.16 6.63
C MET A 70 23.19 -6.57 7.25
N GLN A 71 23.71 -7.55 6.49
CA GLN A 71 24.00 -8.91 6.97
C GLN A 71 25.52 -9.16 6.98
N SER A 72 26.11 -9.19 8.17
CA SER A 72 27.54 -9.47 8.35
C SER A 72 27.92 -10.83 7.77
N GLY A 73 28.97 -10.88 6.94
CA GLY A 73 29.48 -12.12 6.36
C GLY A 73 28.76 -12.57 5.07
N HIS A 74 27.83 -11.75 4.56
CA HIS A 74 27.08 -12.05 3.33
C HIS A 74 27.24 -10.97 2.24
N ASP A 75 28.33 -10.19 2.29
CA ASP A 75 28.58 -9.06 1.39
C ASP A 75 28.54 -9.46 -0.10
N GLU A 76 29.14 -10.61 -0.47
CA GLU A 76 29.12 -11.13 -1.84
C GLU A 76 27.68 -11.45 -2.32
N LEU A 77 26.85 -11.99 -1.43
CA LEU A 77 25.46 -12.31 -1.75
C LEU A 77 24.62 -11.04 -1.90
N ALA A 78 24.89 -10.04 -1.06
CA ALA A 78 24.30 -8.72 -1.18
C ALA A 78 24.72 -8.04 -2.48
N ASP A 79 26.01 -8.05 -2.86
CA ASP A 79 26.49 -7.50 -4.13
C ASP A 79 25.78 -8.11 -5.33
N ARG A 80 25.60 -9.43 -5.34
CA ARG A 80 24.86 -10.11 -6.40
C ARG A 80 23.38 -9.71 -6.44
N ALA A 81 22.76 -9.47 -5.27
CA ALA A 81 21.40 -8.94 -5.22
C ALA A 81 21.33 -7.50 -5.77
N VAL A 82 22.31 -6.65 -5.44
CA VAL A 82 22.44 -5.29 -5.97
C VAL A 82 22.58 -5.32 -7.50
N ASP A 83 23.49 -6.13 -8.04
CA ASP A 83 23.71 -6.23 -9.49
C ASP A 83 22.47 -6.74 -10.23
N PHE A 84 21.82 -7.77 -9.69
CA PHE A 84 20.56 -8.27 -10.23
C PHE A 84 19.48 -7.19 -10.23
N LEU A 85 19.31 -6.46 -9.12
CA LEU A 85 18.29 -5.42 -9.02
C LEU A 85 18.54 -4.26 -9.97
N GLU A 86 19.79 -3.84 -10.16
CA GLU A 86 20.09 -2.83 -11.18
C GLU A 86 19.71 -3.29 -12.60
N SER A 87 20.07 -4.54 -12.94
CA SER A 87 19.70 -5.14 -14.23
C SER A 87 18.17 -5.20 -14.39
N PHE A 88 17.46 -5.68 -13.36
CA PHE A 88 16.01 -5.73 -13.32
C PHE A 88 15.38 -4.35 -13.51
N MET A 89 15.82 -3.34 -12.76
CA MET A 89 15.27 -1.98 -12.81
C MET A 89 15.54 -1.28 -14.15
N ARG A 90 16.65 -1.60 -14.83
CA ARG A 90 16.92 -1.12 -16.21
C ARG A 90 15.95 -1.77 -17.19
N ALA A 91 15.82 -3.09 -17.13
CA ALA A 91 14.92 -3.86 -17.98
C ALA A 91 13.44 -3.48 -17.77
N ASN A 92 13.07 -3.12 -16.55
CA ASN A 92 11.73 -2.68 -16.18
C ASN A 92 11.49 -1.17 -16.39
N GLY A 93 12.45 -0.43 -16.95
CA GLY A 93 12.31 0.99 -17.31
C GLY A 93 12.43 2.00 -16.14
N GLN A 94 12.50 1.53 -14.89
CA GLN A 94 12.61 2.40 -13.71
C GLN A 94 13.88 3.26 -13.75
N TRP A 95 15.02 2.70 -14.13
CA TRP A 95 16.25 3.48 -14.25
C TRP A 95 16.22 4.50 -15.37
N ALA A 96 15.51 4.23 -16.47
CA ALA A 96 15.35 5.20 -17.55
C ALA A 96 14.58 6.43 -17.03
N TYR A 97 13.46 6.20 -16.33
CA TYR A 97 12.70 7.25 -15.66
C TYR A 97 13.56 8.06 -14.69
N LEU A 98 14.24 7.40 -13.74
CA LEU A 98 15.05 8.09 -12.72
C LEU A 98 16.17 8.93 -13.33
N ASN A 99 16.86 8.43 -14.36
CA ASN A 99 17.95 9.17 -15.03
C ASN A 99 17.46 10.38 -15.83
N ASN A 100 16.17 10.44 -16.18
CA ASN A 100 15.57 11.59 -16.85
C ASN A 100 15.15 12.70 -15.87
N GLN A 101 15.15 12.44 -14.57
CA GLN A 101 14.70 13.40 -13.57
C GLN A 101 15.72 14.51 -13.32
N THR A 102 15.31 15.77 -13.45
CA THR A 102 16.19 16.93 -13.22
C THR A 102 16.71 16.97 -11.78
N TRP A 103 15.83 16.70 -10.80
CA TRP A 103 16.19 16.67 -9.37
C TRP A 103 17.21 15.59 -9.01
N TYR A 104 17.35 14.54 -9.82
CA TYR A 104 18.37 13.52 -9.63
C TYR A 104 19.68 13.97 -10.31
N ARG A 105 19.58 14.44 -11.56
CA ARG A 105 20.73 14.86 -12.38
C ARG A 105 21.49 16.05 -11.81
N ASP A 106 20.79 17.01 -11.21
CA ASP A 106 21.41 18.17 -10.57
C ASP A 106 21.98 17.86 -9.17
N GLY A 107 21.72 16.66 -8.63
CA GLY A 107 22.19 16.23 -7.32
C GLY A 107 21.45 16.88 -6.14
N SER A 108 20.33 17.55 -6.36
CA SER A 108 19.46 18.04 -5.28
C SER A 108 18.85 16.90 -4.47
N HIS A 109 18.64 15.75 -5.12
CA HIS A 109 18.20 14.51 -4.48
C HIS A 109 19.03 13.32 -4.96
N HIS A 110 18.99 12.25 -4.15
CA HIS A 110 19.65 10.97 -4.32
C HIS A 110 18.62 9.86 -4.31
N ILE A 111 19.02 8.67 -4.75
CA ILE A 111 18.19 7.48 -4.66
C ILE A 111 18.72 6.57 -3.57
N GLY A 112 17.86 6.18 -2.63
CA GLY A 112 18.10 5.07 -1.70
C GLY A 112 17.33 3.83 -2.15
N ILE A 113 17.93 2.66 -2.11
CA ILE A 113 17.23 1.40 -2.40
C ILE A 113 17.46 0.44 -1.25
N ASP A 114 16.41 0.20 -0.47
CA ASP A 114 16.43 -0.84 0.56
C ASP A 114 16.12 -2.19 -0.08
N ILE A 115 16.86 -3.23 0.30
CA ILE A 115 16.70 -4.57 -0.21
C ILE A 115 16.39 -5.50 0.96
N ASN A 116 15.18 -6.04 1.01
CA ASN A 116 14.80 -7.04 2.00
C ASN A 116 14.57 -8.40 1.32
N TYR A 117 15.06 -9.48 1.93
CA TYR A 117 14.69 -10.84 1.55
C TYR A 117 13.68 -11.40 2.53
N TYR A 118 12.64 -12.04 1.99
CA TYR A 118 11.61 -12.75 2.73
C TYR A 118 11.83 -14.26 2.56
N PRO A 119 12.43 -14.97 3.54
CA PRO A 119 12.68 -16.42 3.43
C PRO A 119 11.41 -17.25 3.64
N SER A 120 10.43 -16.74 4.37
CA SER A 120 9.10 -17.33 4.48
C SER A 120 8.12 -16.26 4.92
N ARG A 121 7.31 -15.74 3.99
CA ARG A 121 6.21 -14.82 4.33
C ARG A 121 4.95 -15.64 4.65
N GLY A 122 4.43 -15.43 5.85
CA GLY A 122 3.17 -16.03 6.31
C GLY A 122 1.97 -15.68 5.40
N ARG A 123 1.00 -16.58 5.38
CA ARG A 123 -0.27 -16.45 4.63
C ARG A 123 -1.33 -15.81 5.51
N GLU A 124 -1.15 -14.56 5.87
CA GLU A 124 -2.19 -13.86 6.63
C GLU A 124 -3.02 -13.01 5.68
N THR A 125 -4.27 -13.44 5.46
CA THR A 125 -5.49 -12.71 5.84
C THR A 125 -6.73 -13.28 5.13
N LEU A 126 -7.84 -13.43 5.85
CA LEU A 126 -9.15 -13.65 5.23
C LEU A 126 -9.67 -12.38 4.55
N THR A 127 -9.20 -11.22 5.01
CA THR A 127 -9.65 -9.89 4.61
C THR A 127 -8.50 -9.06 4.05
N PRO A 128 -8.65 -8.41 2.89
CA PRO A 128 -7.59 -7.60 2.32
C PRO A 128 -7.31 -6.40 3.23
N GLY A 129 -6.04 -6.11 3.51
CA GLY A 129 -5.59 -4.87 4.14
C GLY A 129 -4.83 -4.03 3.12
N PHE A 130 -5.53 -3.09 2.47
CA PHE A 130 -4.89 -2.22 1.49
C PHE A 130 -3.97 -1.23 2.20
N HIS A 131 -2.77 -1.06 1.69
CA HIS A 131 -1.82 -0.11 2.22
C HIS A 131 -1.00 0.49 1.08
N LYS A 132 -0.25 1.53 1.42
CA LYS A 132 0.90 2.02 0.66
C LYS A 132 2.14 1.72 1.47
N ASP A 133 3.20 1.29 0.80
CA ASP A 133 4.49 1.10 1.45
C ASP A 133 5.19 2.46 1.75
N THR A 134 4.56 3.57 1.35
CA THR A 134 5.03 4.95 1.57
C THR A 134 3.94 5.91 2.02
N GLY A 135 4.29 6.79 2.95
CA GLY A 135 3.61 8.04 3.24
C GLY A 135 4.20 9.23 2.47
N GLY A 136 5.12 8.99 1.53
CA GLY A 136 5.55 10.00 0.57
C GLY A 136 7.05 10.13 0.28
N ASN A 137 7.86 9.09 0.36
CA ASN A 137 9.25 9.11 -0.12
C ASN A 137 9.68 7.90 -0.98
N ASN A 138 8.86 6.86 -1.12
CA ASN A 138 9.10 5.79 -2.10
C ASN A 138 8.48 6.17 -3.43
N ILE A 139 9.21 5.95 -4.53
CA ILE A 139 8.66 6.05 -5.88
C ILE A 139 8.18 4.67 -6.32
N PHE A 140 9.06 3.66 -6.25
CA PHE A 140 8.79 2.33 -6.74
C PHE A 140 8.94 1.29 -5.64
N THR A 141 8.06 0.29 -5.68
CA THR A 141 8.20 -0.93 -4.91
C THR A 141 8.26 -2.11 -5.88
N ASN A 142 9.16 -3.06 -5.60
CA ASN A 142 9.27 -4.30 -6.37
C ASN A 142 9.19 -5.51 -5.45
N LEU A 143 8.47 -6.54 -5.88
CA LEU A 143 8.45 -7.88 -5.29
C LEU A 143 8.87 -8.87 -6.37
N ILE A 144 9.90 -9.68 -6.10
CA ILE A 144 10.47 -10.62 -7.06
C ILE A 144 10.45 -12.01 -6.44
N PHE A 145 9.54 -12.86 -6.91
CA PHE A 145 9.24 -14.15 -6.30
C PHE A 145 10.08 -15.27 -6.92
N ASP A 146 10.45 -16.28 -6.14
CA ASP A 146 11.16 -17.48 -6.61
C ASP A 146 10.21 -18.65 -6.95
N ASN A 147 8.95 -18.33 -7.22
CA ASN A 147 7.89 -19.32 -7.34
C ASN A 147 8.07 -20.20 -8.59
N THR A 148 7.88 -21.50 -8.43
CA THR A 148 7.93 -22.48 -9.54
C THR A 148 6.55 -22.99 -9.95
N THR A 149 5.53 -22.66 -9.16
CA THR A 149 4.11 -22.96 -9.39
C THR A 149 3.29 -21.67 -9.28
N PRO A 150 2.03 -21.68 -9.75
CA PRO A 150 1.14 -20.52 -9.58
C PRO A 150 1.07 -20.05 -8.13
N ILE A 151 0.98 -18.73 -7.95
CA ILE A 151 0.86 -18.10 -6.63
C ILE A 151 -0.32 -17.14 -6.58
N GLU A 152 -0.76 -16.85 -5.37
CA GLU A 152 -1.73 -15.81 -5.10
C GLU A 152 -1.11 -14.43 -5.43
N ALA A 153 -1.74 -13.70 -6.34
CA ALA A 153 -1.30 -12.40 -6.82
C ALA A 153 -1.63 -11.29 -5.81
N THR A 154 -0.75 -10.29 -5.68
CA THR A 154 -1.06 -9.06 -4.93
C THR A 154 -2.39 -8.48 -5.40
N GLU A 155 -3.25 -8.10 -4.47
CA GLU A 155 -4.47 -7.36 -4.80
C GLU A 155 -4.17 -5.88 -4.86
N TRP A 156 -4.72 -5.16 -5.84
CA TRP A 156 -4.38 -3.75 -6.02
C TRP A 156 -5.45 -2.98 -6.78
N PHE A 157 -5.39 -1.65 -6.66
CA PHE A 157 -6.12 -0.72 -7.51
C PHE A 157 -5.36 0.61 -7.61
N VAL A 158 -5.69 1.38 -8.63
CA VAL A 158 -5.05 2.68 -8.90
C VAL A 158 -5.66 3.74 -7.98
N ASP A 159 -4.80 4.49 -7.29
CA ASP A 159 -5.17 5.66 -6.49
C ASP A 159 -5.34 6.88 -7.40
N ILE A 160 -6.56 7.07 -7.92
CA ILE A 160 -6.91 8.23 -8.76
C ILE A 160 -7.35 9.44 -7.93
N GLY A 161 -7.49 9.28 -6.61
CA GLY A 161 -7.84 10.37 -5.70
C GLY A 161 -6.62 11.17 -5.27
N GLU A 162 -6.87 12.39 -4.80
CA GLU A 162 -5.84 13.15 -4.08
C GLU A 162 -5.48 12.47 -2.75
N PRO A 163 -4.22 12.55 -2.31
CA PRO A 163 -3.84 12.09 -0.97
C PRO A 163 -4.55 12.93 0.11
N SER A 164 -4.64 12.40 1.34
CA SER A 164 -5.05 13.21 2.49
C SER A 164 -4.15 14.42 2.67
N ASP A 165 -4.66 15.48 3.28
CA ASP A 165 -3.92 16.70 3.59
C ASP A 165 -2.64 16.41 4.38
N LEU A 166 -2.69 15.43 5.30
CA LEU A 166 -1.54 14.99 6.07
C LEU A 166 -0.50 14.30 5.16
N ARG A 167 -0.91 13.36 4.30
CA ARG A 167 -0.01 12.71 3.35
C ARG A 167 0.56 13.71 2.33
N ALA A 168 -0.25 14.63 1.83
CA ALA A 168 0.20 15.71 0.94
C ALA A 168 1.25 16.62 1.62
N GLN A 169 1.08 16.91 2.91
CA GLN A 169 2.09 17.64 3.68
C GLN A 169 3.40 16.86 3.84
N TRP A 170 3.33 15.55 4.10
CA TRP A 170 4.51 14.69 4.17
C TRP A 170 5.24 14.64 2.84
N GLN A 171 4.51 14.39 1.75
CA GLN A 171 5.03 14.40 0.38
C GLN A 171 5.73 15.72 0.02
N ARG A 172 5.12 16.88 0.30
CA ARG A 172 5.75 18.21 0.07
C ARG A 172 7.07 18.41 0.82
N ARG A 173 7.26 17.75 1.97
CA ARG A 173 8.51 17.83 2.74
C ARG A 173 9.60 16.94 2.15
N LEU A 174 9.20 15.79 1.62
CA LEU A 174 10.09 14.68 1.26
C LEU A 174 10.46 14.63 -0.22
N LEU A 175 9.51 14.94 -1.11
CA LEU A 175 9.63 14.78 -2.56
C LEU A 175 9.94 16.11 -3.27
N PRO A 176 10.61 16.07 -4.42
CA PRO A 176 10.81 17.23 -5.28
C PRO A 176 9.49 17.68 -5.91
N GLU A 177 9.30 19.00 -6.01
CA GLU A 177 8.08 19.64 -6.55
C GLU A 177 7.73 19.17 -7.97
N SER A 178 8.73 18.91 -8.83
CA SER A 178 8.46 18.40 -10.18
C SER A 178 7.89 16.99 -10.17
N HIS A 179 8.31 16.13 -9.24
CA HIS A 179 7.74 14.79 -9.08
C HIS A 179 6.31 14.84 -8.52
N LEU A 180 6.05 15.72 -7.56
CA LEU A 180 4.68 15.95 -7.06
C LEU A 180 3.73 16.38 -8.17
N ARG A 181 4.17 17.31 -9.02
CA ARG A 181 3.40 17.75 -10.20
C ARG A 181 3.13 16.59 -11.15
N GLU A 182 4.13 15.76 -11.42
CA GLU A 182 3.97 14.58 -12.28
C GLU A 182 2.94 13.59 -11.70
N LEU A 183 2.95 13.35 -10.38
CA LEU A 183 1.95 12.51 -9.71
C LEU A 183 0.54 13.10 -9.85
N THR A 184 0.36 14.41 -9.64
CA THR A 184 -0.93 15.10 -9.83
C THR A 184 -1.41 15.01 -11.29
N GLU A 185 -0.51 15.26 -12.26
CA GLU A 185 -0.85 15.15 -13.69
C GLU A 185 -1.24 13.72 -14.08
N LEU A 186 -0.52 12.71 -13.57
CA LEU A 186 -0.82 11.31 -13.82
C LEU A 186 -2.15 10.89 -13.19
N ARG A 187 -2.47 11.33 -11.96
CA ARG A 187 -3.80 11.15 -11.36
C ARG A 187 -4.91 11.69 -12.24
N ALA A 188 -4.78 12.94 -12.71
CA ALA A 188 -5.77 13.56 -13.58
C ALA A 188 -5.95 12.79 -14.90
N ALA A 189 -4.85 12.31 -15.51
CA ALA A 189 -4.89 11.49 -16.71
C ALA A 189 -5.58 10.12 -16.47
N LEU A 190 -5.28 9.47 -15.34
CA LEU A 190 -5.89 8.20 -14.95
C LEU A 190 -7.38 8.36 -14.64
N GLN A 191 -7.77 9.43 -13.91
CA GLN A 191 -9.17 9.72 -13.64
C GLN A 191 -9.97 9.88 -14.94
N LYS A 192 -9.41 10.58 -15.94
CA LYS A 192 -10.03 10.71 -17.27
C LYS A 192 -10.15 9.37 -18.00
N GLU A 193 -9.12 8.52 -17.95
CA GLU A 193 -9.14 7.21 -18.60
C GLU A 193 -10.14 6.24 -17.95
N HIS A 194 -10.34 6.38 -16.64
CA HIS A 194 -11.20 5.49 -15.85
C HIS A 194 -12.64 6.02 -15.68
N ALA A 195 -12.97 7.20 -16.20
CA ALA A 195 -14.29 7.83 -16.03
C ALA A 195 -15.47 6.92 -16.44
N ASP A 196 -15.28 6.11 -17.50
CA ASP A 196 -16.31 5.21 -18.04
C ASP A 196 -16.07 3.74 -17.68
N LYS A 197 -15.01 3.42 -16.93
CA LYS A 197 -14.66 2.04 -16.57
C LYS A 197 -15.27 1.70 -15.21
N THR A 198 -15.85 0.50 -15.07
CA THR A 198 -16.19 -0.03 -13.74
C THR A 198 -14.90 -0.28 -12.97
N PRO A 199 -14.60 0.47 -11.92
CA PRO A 199 -13.33 0.32 -11.23
C PRO A 199 -13.35 -0.98 -10.39
N MET A 200 -12.26 -1.73 -10.46
CA MET A 200 -12.11 -3.01 -9.78
C MET A 200 -10.79 -3.06 -9.01
N VAL A 201 -10.76 -3.88 -7.97
CA VAL A 201 -9.52 -4.39 -7.40
C VAL A 201 -9.07 -5.55 -8.27
N ASP A 202 -7.92 -5.40 -8.90
CA ASP A 202 -7.22 -6.43 -9.64
C ASP A 202 -6.43 -7.36 -8.71
N GLY A 203 -6.05 -8.54 -9.22
CA GLY A 203 -5.35 -9.58 -8.45
C GLY A 203 -5.79 -10.98 -8.87
N GLY A 204 -5.60 -11.96 -7.98
CA GLY A 204 -6.06 -13.33 -8.16
C GLY A 204 -4.94 -14.34 -8.15
N VAL A 205 -4.73 -14.98 -9.28
CA VAL A 205 -3.68 -15.97 -9.45
C VAL A 205 -2.69 -15.49 -10.48
N GLN A 206 -1.41 -15.61 -10.15
CA GLN A 206 -0.33 -15.49 -11.11
C GLN A 206 0.10 -16.88 -11.57
N GLU A 207 -0.12 -17.18 -12.86
CA GLU A 207 0.13 -18.53 -13.42
C GLU A 207 1.59 -18.77 -13.84
N GLY A 208 2.43 -17.73 -13.83
CA GLY A 208 3.84 -17.80 -14.25
C GLY A 208 4.82 -18.29 -13.18
N LYS A 209 6.06 -18.57 -13.59
CA LYS A 209 7.20 -18.82 -12.69
C LYS A 209 8.02 -17.54 -12.51
N ASN A 210 8.74 -17.46 -11.41
CA ASN A 210 9.68 -16.37 -11.12
C ASN A 210 9.05 -15.00 -11.38
N VAL A 211 7.84 -14.81 -10.86
CA VAL A 211 7.02 -13.64 -11.21
C VAL A 211 7.53 -12.44 -10.46
N PHE A 212 7.39 -11.26 -11.04
CA PHE A 212 7.62 -10.02 -10.32
C PHE A 212 6.37 -9.15 -10.34
N VAL A 213 6.29 -8.27 -9.35
CA VAL A 213 5.29 -7.22 -9.22
C VAL A 213 6.02 -5.92 -8.94
N SER A 214 5.74 -4.89 -9.72
CA SER A 214 6.39 -3.58 -9.65
C SER A 214 5.33 -2.50 -9.79
N TRP A 215 5.36 -1.47 -8.96
CA TRP A 215 4.39 -0.37 -9.04
C TRP A 215 4.95 0.97 -8.58
N ILE A 216 4.21 2.03 -8.91
CA ILE A 216 4.40 3.36 -8.31
C ILE A 216 3.66 3.38 -6.98
N ASP A 217 4.41 3.47 -5.89
CA ASP A 217 3.87 3.28 -4.54
C ASP A 217 2.80 4.34 -4.18
N ASP A 218 3.01 5.59 -4.61
CA ASP A 218 2.04 6.65 -4.34
C ASP A 218 0.73 6.53 -5.13
N LEU A 219 0.72 5.81 -6.27
CA LEU A 219 -0.44 5.72 -7.17
C LEU A 219 -1.11 4.35 -7.16
N VAL A 220 -0.64 3.42 -6.33
CA VAL A 220 -1.25 2.10 -6.17
C VAL A 220 -1.55 1.85 -4.71
N TRP A 221 -2.75 1.37 -4.42
CA TRP A 221 -3.07 0.73 -3.15
C TRP A 221 -2.95 -0.77 -3.35
N HIS A 222 -2.25 -1.46 -2.46
CA HIS A 222 -2.06 -2.91 -2.58
C HIS A 222 -2.29 -3.65 -1.27
N ALA A 223 -2.60 -4.93 -1.38
CA ALA A 223 -2.82 -5.82 -0.26
C ALA A 223 -2.23 -7.21 -0.54
N THR A 224 -1.87 -7.92 0.52
CA THR A 224 -1.71 -9.38 0.45
C THR A 224 -3.00 -9.98 -0.11
N PRO A 225 -2.93 -10.96 -1.04
CA PRO A 225 -4.12 -11.63 -1.54
C PRO A 225 -4.95 -12.20 -0.40
N ALA A 226 -6.26 -11.98 -0.47
CA ALA A 226 -7.22 -12.51 0.49
C ALA A 226 -8.11 -13.55 -0.20
N THR A 227 -8.32 -14.71 0.43
CA THR A 227 -9.20 -15.76 -0.11
C THR A 227 -10.67 -15.53 0.24
N GLY A 228 -10.96 -14.72 1.26
CA GLY A 228 -12.31 -14.27 1.60
C GLY A 228 -12.86 -13.26 0.61
N GLN A 229 -14.16 -13.00 0.63
CA GLN A 229 -14.80 -11.91 -0.12
C GLN A 229 -14.80 -10.62 0.72
N ARG A 230 -15.08 -9.47 0.11
CA ARG A 230 -15.41 -8.27 0.89
C ARG A 230 -16.83 -8.39 1.43
N TYR A 231 -17.06 -7.83 2.62
CA TYR A 231 -18.39 -7.77 3.22
C TYR A 231 -19.26 -6.81 2.41
N ASP A 232 -20.44 -7.26 1.98
CA ASP A 232 -21.41 -6.44 1.24
C ASP A 232 -22.55 -6.03 2.19
N TYR A 233 -22.49 -4.79 2.68
CA TYR A 233 -23.47 -4.26 3.64
C TYR A 233 -24.82 -3.92 3.00
N ALA A 234 -24.93 -3.95 1.67
CA ALA A 234 -26.19 -3.65 0.98
C ALA A 234 -27.27 -4.73 1.18
N LYS A 235 -26.95 -5.86 1.83
CA LYS A 235 -27.85 -7.01 1.96
C LYS A 235 -28.17 -7.46 3.39
N ASP A 236 -27.60 -6.83 4.43
CA ASP A 236 -27.69 -7.35 5.80
C ASP A 236 -28.13 -6.30 6.83
N ALA A 237 -28.84 -6.77 7.87
CA ALA A 237 -29.19 -6.05 9.09
C ALA A 237 -27.96 -5.65 9.95
N ASP A 238 -26.75 -5.89 9.44
CA ASP A 238 -25.51 -5.96 10.20
C ASP A 238 -24.84 -4.61 10.40
N ALA A 239 -25.03 -3.63 9.50
CA ALA A 239 -24.56 -2.24 9.75
C ALA A 239 -25.29 -1.61 10.96
N VAL A 240 -26.58 -1.94 11.13
CA VAL A 240 -27.40 -1.42 12.24
C VAL A 240 -27.08 -2.17 13.54
N GLN A 241 -26.73 -3.46 13.46
CA GLN A 241 -26.28 -4.22 14.63
C GLN A 241 -24.87 -3.84 15.08
N LEU A 242 -23.90 -3.76 14.16
CA LEU A 242 -22.56 -3.18 14.37
C LEU A 242 -22.66 -1.84 15.10
N TYR A 243 -23.66 -1.04 14.71
CA TYR A 243 -23.93 0.24 15.32
C TYR A 243 -24.46 0.17 16.76
N ALA A 244 -25.46 -0.67 17.03
CA ALA A 244 -25.97 -0.88 18.38
C ALA A 244 -24.81 -1.22 19.33
N GLU A 245 -23.91 -2.10 18.90
CA GLU A 245 -22.78 -2.55 19.71
C GLU A 245 -21.69 -1.46 19.89
N ILE A 246 -21.43 -0.59 18.90
CA ILE A 246 -20.52 0.56 19.06
C ILE A 246 -21.07 1.60 20.05
N THR A 247 -22.39 1.69 20.20
CA THR A 247 -23.06 2.74 21.00
C THR A 247 -23.55 2.29 22.38
N ASP A 248 -23.73 0.99 22.59
CA ASP A 248 -24.17 0.37 23.86
C ASP A 248 -22.99 0.16 24.84
N ASP A 249 -21.76 0.36 24.37
CA ASP A 249 -20.58 0.10 25.19
C ASP A 249 -20.34 1.22 26.22
N SER A 250 -20.66 0.87 27.46
CA SER A 250 -20.40 1.66 28.67
C SER A 250 -18.96 2.21 28.72
N ASP A 251 -18.78 3.31 29.45
CA ASP A 251 -17.53 4.08 29.60
C ASP A 251 -16.22 3.29 29.89
N GLU A 252 -16.28 1.98 30.14
CA GLU A 252 -15.16 1.10 30.44
C GLU A 252 -14.40 0.56 29.21
N ASN A 253 -14.97 0.58 28.00
CA ASN A 253 -14.25 0.22 26.75
C ASN A 253 -13.62 1.45 26.03
N ARG A 254 -13.48 2.58 26.75
CA ARG A 254 -12.98 3.89 26.27
C ARG A 254 -11.51 3.97 25.84
N ASP A 255 -10.78 2.87 25.78
CA ASP A 255 -9.51 2.79 25.03
C ASP A 255 -9.72 2.81 23.49
N LEU A 256 -10.95 3.10 23.05
CA LEU A 256 -11.33 3.58 21.72
C LEU A 256 -10.33 4.58 21.10
N TYR A 257 -9.67 5.41 21.92
CA TYR A 257 -8.67 6.40 21.47
C TYR A 257 -7.44 5.78 20.80
N ASN A 258 -7.05 4.54 21.15
CA ASN A 258 -5.79 3.96 20.69
C ASN A 258 -5.92 3.08 19.43
N ALA A 259 -7.14 2.77 18.96
CA ALA A 259 -7.28 1.95 17.76
C ALA A 259 -8.53 2.18 16.91
N PHE A 260 -9.64 2.70 17.46
CA PHE A 260 -10.93 2.79 16.75
C PHE A 260 -11.30 1.50 15.99
N GLN A 261 -11.02 0.36 16.60
CA GLN A 261 -11.29 -0.97 16.06
C GLN A 261 -12.52 -1.57 16.74
N TYR A 262 -13.40 -2.16 15.96
CA TYR A 262 -14.52 -2.96 16.45
C TYR A 262 -14.41 -4.37 15.87
N ALA A 263 -14.43 -5.39 16.74
CA ALA A 263 -14.40 -6.78 16.31
C ALA A 263 -15.82 -7.34 16.21
N ASP A 264 -16.28 -7.58 14.99
CA ASP A 264 -17.57 -8.19 14.72
C ASP A 264 -17.45 -9.71 14.79
N LYS A 265 -18.10 -10.32 15.79
CA LYS A 265 -18.08 -11.77 15.99
C LYS A 265 -18.88 -12.52 14.94
N LYS A 266 -19.92 -11.90 14.35
CA LYS A 266 -20.76 -12.52 13.32
C LYS A 266 -20.04 -12.56 11.98
N LEU A 267 -19.39 -11.46 11.62
CA LEU A 267 -18.61 -11.33 10.39
C LEU A 267 -17.19 -11.90 10.52
N ASN A 268 -16.74 -12.18 11.75
CA ASN A 268 -15.38 -12.62 12.07
C ASN A 268 -14.33 -11.67 11.48
N ALA A 269 -14.53 -10.36 11.71
CA ALA A 269 -13.73 -9.28 11.14
C ALA A 269 -13.50 -8.14 12.14
N VAL A 270 -12.45 -7.36 11.89
CA VAL A 270 -12.15 -6.14 12.64
C VAL A 270 -12.43 -4.93 11.75
N PHE A 271 -13.39 -4.10 12.13
CA PHE A 271 -13.73 -2.87 11.42
C PHE A 271 -13.04 -1.69 12.07
N TYR A 272 -12.51 -0.80 11.23
CA TYR A 272 -11.94 0.45 11.71
C TYR A 272 -12.97 1.56 11.51
N LEU A 273 -13.23 2.34 12.55
CA LEU A 273 -14.19 3.44 12.51
C LEU A 273 -13.81 4.47 11.43
N VAL A 274 -12.51 4.63 11.16
CA VAL A 274 -11.98 5.42 10.03
C VAL A 274 -12.56 4.97 8.70
N GLU A 275 -12.49 3.66 8.39
CA GLU A 275 -13.10 3.13 7.16
C GLU A 275 -14.61 3.38 7.19
N LEU A 276 -15.28 3.04 8.29
CA LEU A 276 -16.74 3.15 8.41
C LEU A 276 -17.24 4.57 8.15
N LEU A 277 -16.75 5.57 8.88
CA LEU A 277 -17.20 6.97 8.75
C LEU A 277 -16.82 7.56 7.40
N ALA A 278 -15.63 7.24 6.89
CA ALA A 278 -15.23 7.67 5.56
C ALA A 278 -16.18 7.12 4.49
N THR A 279 -16.70 5.88 4.65
CA THR A 279 -17.71 5.34 3.73
C THR A 279 -19.03 6.11 3.79
N LEU A 280 -19.46 6.62 4.96
CA LEU A 280 -20.70 7.39 5.09
C LEU A 280 -20.63 8.68 4.28
N ALA A 281 -19.47 9.33 4.28
CA ALA A 281 -19.25 10.55 3.52
C ALA A 281 -19.36 10.37 1.99
N GLU A 282 -19.31 9.13 1.46
CA GLU A 282 -19.47 8.89 0.02
C GLU A 282 -20.88 9.25 -0.50
N HIS A 283 -21.89 9.30 0.39
CA HIS A 283 -23.23 9.75 0.02
C HIS A 283 -23.39 11.24 0.40
N PRO A 284 -23.69 12.15 -0.56
CA PRO A 284 -23.66 13.59 -0.30
C PRO A 284 -24.72 14.09 0.71
N ASP A 285 -25.82 13.36 0.88
CA ASP A 285 -26.89 13.72 1.83
C ASP A 285 -26.59 13.32 3.29
N THR A 286 -25.47 12.66 3.57
CA THR A 286 -25.12 12.28 4.95
C THR A 286 -24.70 13.49 5.77
N HIS A 287 -24.86 13.41 7.08
CA HIS A 287 -24.33 14.38 8.03
C HIS A 287 -22.80 14.39 7.97
N MET A 288 -22.16 13.21 7.85
CA MET A 288 -20.71 13.13 7.65
C MET A 288 -20.23 13.92 6.43
N ALA A 289 -20.87 13.75 5.26
CA ALA A 289 -20.47 14.47 4.05
C ALA A 289 -20.61 15.99 4.19
N ARG A 290 -21.70 16.44 4.81
CA ARG A 290 -21.95 17.87 5.08
C ARG A 290 -20.93 18.45 6.06
N TRP A 291 -20.66 17.74 7.16
CA TRP A 291 -19.68 18.14 8.16
C TRP A 291 -18.27 18.25 7.58
N LEU A 292 -17.83 17.26 6.79
CA LEU A 292 -16.53 17.35 6.12
C LEU A 292 -16.44 18.60 5.24
N LYS A 293 -17.50 18.90 4.48
CA LYS A 293 -17.55 20.11 3.65
C LYS A 293 -17.48 21.40 4.48
N GLU A 294 -18.16 21.46 5.62
CA GLU A 294 -18.12 22.60 6.56
C GLU A 294 -16.71 22.79 7.15
N GLU A 295 -16.06 21.68 7.49
CA GLU A 295 -14.66 21.63 7.95
C GLU A 295 -13.63 21.84 6.84
N LYS A 296 -14.08 21.95 5.57
CA LYS A 296 -13.24 22.06 4.37
C LYS A 296 -12.31 20.85 4.17
N LEU A 297 -12.78 19.67 4.54
CA LEU A 297 -12.12 18.39 4.39
C LEU A 297 -12.78 17.57 3.27
N GLY A 298 -12.00 16.72 2.61
CA GLY A 298 -12.46 15.66 1.73
C GLY A 298 -12.61 14.32 2.45
N ILE A 299 -13.11 13.32 1.74
CA ILE A 299 -13.21 11.93 2.24
C ILE A 299 -11.83 11.35 2.58
N GLN A 300 -10.83 11.66 1.76
CA GLN A 300 -9.46 11.19 1.94
C GLN A 300 -8.84 11.71 3.25
N ASP A 301 -9.34 12.82 3.80
CA ASP A 301 -8.83 13.42 5.03
C ASP A 301 -9.38 12.75 6.29
N VAL A 302 -10.32 11.82 6.15
CA VAL A 302 -10.86 11.05 7.27
C VAL A 302 -9.77 10.13 7.81
N ASN A 303 -9.15 10.58 8.90
CA ASN A 303 -8.16 9.87 9.70
C ASN A 303 -8.66 9.70 11.15
N VAL A 304 -7.83 9.17 12.04
CA VAL A 304 -8.18 8.94 13.45
C VAL A 304 -8.67 10.20 14.16
N ASP A 305 -7.96 11.33 14.00
CA ASP A 305 -8.31 12.59 14.65
C ASP A 305 -9.63 13.16 14.10
N VAL A 306 -9.79 13.14 12.77
CA VAL A 306 -11.01 13.62 12.10
C VAL A 306 -12.23 12.79 12.50
N VAL A 307 -12.07 11.46 12.59
CA VAL A 307 -13.11 10.56 13.12
C VAL A 307 -13.49 10.91 14.55
N GLY A 308 -12.50 11.14 15.42
CA GLY A 308 -12.76 11.50 16.81
C GLY A 308 -13.57 12.79 16.94
N ARG A 309 -13.26 13.81 16.13
CA ARG A 309 -14.03 15.07 16.08
C ARG A 309 -15.42 14.86 15.52
N ALA A 310 -15.53 14.27 14.33
CA ALA A 310 -16.81 14.00 13.67
C ALA A 310 -17.75 13.17 14.56
N TRP A 311 -17.20 12.17 15.26
CA TRP A 311 -17.97 11.35 16.19
C TRP A 311 -18.58 12.17 17.33
N ASN A 312 -17.79 13.05 17.94
CA ASN A 312 -18.28 13.90 19.02
C ASN A 312 -19.30 14.93 18.52
N ASP A 313 -19.04 15.56 17.38
CA ASP A 313 -19.86 16.64 16.83
C ASP A 313 -21.19 16.14 16.26
N LEU A 314 -21.17 15.01 15.55
CA LEU A 314 -22.33 14.52 14.78
C LEU A 314 -23.14 13.45 15.49
N TYR A 315 -22.48 12.56 16.22
CA TYR A 315 -23.09 11.31 16.66
C TYR A 315 -23.24 11.23 18.18
N ARG A 316 -22.32 11.84 18.94
CA ARG A 316 -22.38 11.89 20.41
C ARG A 316 -23.24 13.04 20.96
N ALA A 317 -23.50 14.08 20.18
CA ALA A 317 -24.09 15.33 20.68
C ALA A 317 -25.61 15.24 20.97
N HIS A 318 -25.95 15.30 22.27
CA HIS A 318 -26.98 16.12 22.94
C HIS A 318 -28.50 15.91 22.77
N ASP A 319 -29.02 14.80 22.24
CA ASP A 319 -30.45 14.47 22.45
C ASP A 319 -30.62 13.26 23.39
N PRO A 320 -30.92 13.46 24.69
CA PRO A 320 -31.19 12.38 25.63
C PRO A 320 -32.35 11.47 25.20
N GLY A 321 -33.26 11.97 24.36
CA GLY A 321 -34.41 11.21 23.85
C GLY A 321 -34.14 10.48 22.54
N ARG A 322 -33.06 10.83 21.84
CA ARG A 322 -32.63 10.22 20.58
C ARG A 322 -31.11 10.32 20.46
N PRO A 323 -30.35 9.63 21.33
CA PRO A 323 -28.95 9.43 20.98
C PRO A 323 -28.95 8.91 19.55
N ASN A 324 -27.98 9.31 18.73
CA ASN A 324 -27.65 8.52 17.56
C ASN A 324 -28.52 8.67 16.29
N ALA A 325 -29.49 9.59 16.25
CA ALA A 325 -30.35 9.79 15.06
C ALA A 325 -29.61 10.16 13.77
N ASN A 326 -28.54 10.98 13.85
CA ASN A 326 -27.76 11.39 12.68
C ASN A 326 -27.02 10.22 12.04
N PHE A 327 -26.44 9.32 12.84
CA PHE A 327 -25.72 8.16 12.31
C PHE A 327 -26.69 7.18 11.65
N VAL A 328 -27.84 6.91 12.29
CA VAL A 328 -28.87 6.05 11.68
C VAL A 328 -29.32 6.60 10.33
N HIS A 329 -29.54 7.92 10.24
CA HIS A 329 -29.83 8.57 8.97
C HIS A 329 -28.70 8.34 7.95
N ASP A 330 -27.45 8.52 8.37
CA ASP A 330 -26.29 8.37 7.48
C ASP A 330 -26.14 6.95 6.96
N ILE A 331 -26.38 5.94 7.80
CA ILE A 331 -26.44 4.53 7.42
C ILE A 331 -27.53 4.29 6.37
N GLU A 332 -28.74 4.81 6.59
CA GLU A 332 -29.85 4.66 5.64
C GLU A 332 -29.56 5.35 4.31
N MET A 333 -28.84 6.48 4.31
CA MET A 333 -28.39 7.10 3.07
C MET A 333 -27.31 6.25 2.40
N ARG A 334 -26.34 5.75 3.16
CA ARG A 334 -25.23 4.96 2.61
C ARG A 334 -25.68 3.65 1.96
N LYS A 335 -26.71 2.99 2.51
CA LYS A 335 -27.33 1.77 1.95
C LYS A 335 -27.87 1.94 0.52
N LYS A 336 -28.13 3.18 0.09
CA LYS A 336 -28.59 3.48 -1.29
C LYS A 336 -27.50 3.29 -2.35
N LEU A 337 -26.24 3.20 -1.93
CA LEU A 337 -25.08 2.94 -2.79
C LEU A 337 -24.54 1.55 -2.51
N ALA A 338 -23.80 0.96 -3.46
CA ALA A 338 -23.12 -0.30 -3.18
C ALA A 338 -22.13 -0.11 -2.02
N TRP A 339 -22.12 -1.01 -1.04
CA TRP A 339 -21.35 -0.80 0.19
C TRP A 339 -20.49 -2.01 0.50
N ARG A 340 -19.18 -1.88 0.26
CA ARG A 340 -18.20 -2.93 0.51
C ARG A 340 -17.12 -2.41 1.43
N ILE A 341 -16.84 -3.11 2.52
CA ILE A 341 -15.69 -2.76 3.37
C ILE A 341 -14.68 -3.90 3.38
N THR A 342 -13.42 -3.54 3.57
CA THR A 342 -12.31 -4.47 3.61
C THR A 342 -12.18 -5.14 4.97
N GLY A 343 -12.62 -4.47 6.05
CA GLY A 343 -12.48 -5.01 7.41
C GLY A 343 -11.04 -4.94 7.90
N ARG A 344 -10.32 -3.89 7.44
CA ARG A 344 -9.00 -3.42 7.90
C ARG A 344 -8.88 -1.96 7.46
N ALA A 345 -8.31 -1.10 8.31
CA ALA A 345 -7.94 0.25 7.90
C ALA A 345 -6.93 0.19 6.76
N SER A 346 -7.04 1.13 5.83
CA SER A 346 -5.95 1.36 4.89
C SER A 346 -4.90 2.27 5.53
N GLU A 347 -3.64 1.98 5.25
CA GLU A 347 -2.50 2.62 5.90
C GLU A 347 -1.50 3.11 4.85
N ALA A 348 -0.96 4.31 5.03
CA ALA A 348 0.17 4.82 4.27
C ALA A 348 1.35 5.05 5.21
N ILE A 349 2.40 4.25 5.09
CA ILE A 349 3.49 4.19 6.08
C ILE A 349 4.69 5.01 5.62
N ALA A 350 5.21 5.94 6.42
CA ALA A 350 6.52 6.55 6.14
C ALA A 350 7.45 6.43 7.34
N TYR A 351 8.58 5.76 7.14
CA TYR A 351 9.68 5.74 8.09
C TYR A 351 10.73 6.79 7.69
N ASP A 352 10.46 8.06 8.01
CA ASP A 352 11.39 9.17 7.75
C ASP A 352 11.46 10.12 8.95
N ASP A 353 12.66 10.33 9.48
CA ASP A 353 12.89 11.10 10.71
C ASP A 353 12.60 12.60 10.57
N ARG A 354 12.36 13.09 9.34
CA ARG A 354 11.96 14.47 9.06
C ARG A 354 10.45 14.69 9.21
N LEU A 355 9.67 13.63 9.36
CA LEU A 355 8.23 13.73 9.54
C LEU A 355 7.88 13.87 11.03
N PRO A 356 7.10 14.89 11.41
CA PRO A 356 6.69 15.08 12.80
C PRO A 356 5.75 13.95 13.19
N ASN A 357 5.98 13.32 14.34
CA ASN A 357 5.17 12.21 14.82
C ASN A 357 4.96 11.15 13.73
N ALA A 358 6.04 10.74 13.04
CA ALA A 358 6.03 9.48 12.28
C ALA A 358 5.79 8.35 13.28
N ASP A 359 4.52 8.20 13.69
CA ASP A 359 4.03 7.09 14.46
C ASP A 359 4.45 5.84 13.70
N PRO A 360 5.04 4.82 14.36
CA PRO A 360 5.26 3.53 13.72
C PRO A 360 4.00 2.94 13.03
N GLN A 361 2.80 3.47 13.29
CA GLN A 361 1.52 3.05 12.72
C GLN A 361 1.07 3.77 11.43
N GLY A 362 1.90 4.63 10.82
CA GLY A 362 1.57 5.28 9.54
C GLY A 362 0.33 6.20 9.56
N ILE A 363 -0.10 6.67 8.39
CA ILE A 363 -1.34 7.44 8.21
C ILE A 363 -2.47 6.45 7.93
N LYS A 364 -3.45 6.36 8.84
CA LYS A 364 -4.71 5.65 8.60
C LYS A 364 -5.65 6.56 7.82
N GLU A 365 -5.90 6.24 6.55
CA GLU A 365 -6.76 7.01 5.64
C GLU A 365 -7.63 6.06 4.79
N LEU A 366 -8.74 6.55 4.24
CA LEU A 366 -9.56 5.77 3.31
C LEU A 366 -9.17 6.09 1.86
N PRO A 367 -8.81 5.09 1.04
CA PRO A 367 -8.59 5.29 -0.38
C PRO A 367 -9.86 5.72 -1.10
N HIS A 368 -9.73 6.62 -2.05
CA HIS A 368 -10.87 7.13 -2.80
C HIS A 368 -11.66 6.00 -3.50
N GLY A 369 -12.97 5.94 -3.23
CA GLY A 369 -13.88 5.01 -3.90
C GLY A 369 -13.68 3.53 -3.55
N LEU A 370 -12.76 3.19 -2.62
CA LEU A 370 -12.46 1.81 -2.24
C LEU A 370 -13.74 1.03 -1.95
N THR A 371 -14.73 1.65 -1.32
CA THR A 371 -15.91 0.91 -0.83
C THR A 371 -16.95 0.62 -1.91
N GLN A 372 -16.75 1.18 -3.10
CA GLN A 372 -17.49 0.88 -4.32
C GLN A 372 -16.82 -0.22 -5.16
N LEU A 373 -15.48 -0.37 -5.04
CA LEU A 373 -14.69 -1.29 -5.87
C LEU A 373 -15.07 -2.76 -5.66
N ARG A 374 -15.32 -3.46 -6.77
CA ARG A 374 -15.48 -4.92 -6.77
C ARG A 374 -14.12 -5.59 -6.88
N ARG A 375 -13.91 -6.71 -6.18
CA ARG A 375 -12.70 -7.53 -6.33
C ARG A 375 -12.87 -8.53 -7.45
N LYS A 376 -11.89 -8.59 -8.36
CA LYS A 376 -11.83 -9.63 -9.39
C LYS A 376 -11.87 -11.03 -8.78
N ASN A 377 -11.18 -11.23 -7.65
CA ASN A 377 -11.13 -12.51 -6.93
C ASN A 377 -12.47 -12.94 -6.33
N SER A 378 -13.36 -11.98 -6.06
CA SER A 378 -14.73 -12.32 -5.65
C SER A 378 -15.55 -12.89 -6.82
N LEU A 379 -15.15 -12.65 -8.06
CA LEU A 379 -15.76 -13.20 -9.27
C LEU A 379 -15.16 -14.57 -9.64
N GLU A 380 -13.87 -14.80 -9.38
CA GLU A 380 -13.13 -16.03 -9.75
C GLU A 380 -12.59 -16.82 -8.54
N SER A 381 -13.37 -16.91 -7.46
CA SER A 381 -12.85 -17.41 -6.16
C SER A 381 -12.36 -18.86 -6.15
N THR A 382 -12.85 -19.73 -7.06
CA THR A 382 -12.47 -21.15 -7.11
C THR A 382 -10.99 -21.33 -7.39
N ARG A 383 -10.46 -20.69 -8.45
CA ARG A 383 -9.06 -20.83 -8.85
C ARG A 383 -8.10 -20.29 -7.79
N LEU A 384 -8.43 -19.15 -7.18
CA LEU A 384 -7.66 -18.60 -6.07
C LEU A 384 -7.61 -19.56 -4.87
N LYS A 385 -8.74 -20.17 -4.49
CA LYS A 385 -8.80 -21.14 -3.39
C LYS A 385 -7.98 -22.40 -3.69
N GLU A 386 -8.02 -22.90 -4.91
CA GLU A 386 -7.19 -24.04 -5.34
C GLU A 386 -5.70 -23.73 -5.20
N VAL A 387 -5.25 -22.59 -5.71
CA VAL A 387 -3.85 -22.17 -5.63
C VAL A 387 -3.44 -21.96 -4.18
N ALA A 388 -4.29 -21.30 -3.38
CA ALA A 388 -4.05 -21.11 -1.95
C ALA A 388 -3.95 -22.42 -1.18
N ALA A 389 -4.79 -23.41 -1.50
CA ALA A 389 -4.69 -24.75 -0.91
C ALA A 389 -3.39 -25.45 -1.35
N SER A 390 -3.03 -25.38 -2.63
CA SER A 390 -1.83 -26.04 -3.18
C SER A 390 -0.51 -25.48 -2.64
N ASN A 391 -0.55 -24.26 -2.10
CA ASN A 391 0.61 -23.58 -1.55
C ASN A 391 0.61 -23.51 -0.02
N MET A 392 -0.40 -24.06 0.68
CA MET A 392 -0.62 -23.90 2.13
C MET A 392 0.65 -24.15 2.98
N ASN A 393 1.48 -25.12 2.60
CA ASN A 393 2.71 -25.48 3.31
C ASN A 393 3.98 -25.12 2.53
N LYS A 394 3.90 -24.18 1.59
CA LYS A 394 5.05 -23.71 0.81
C LYS A 394 5.41 -22.28 1.24
N PRO A 395 6.67 -22.01 1.61
CA PRO A 395 7.09 -20.67 1.95
C PRO A 395 6.98 -19.76 0.72
N ARG A 396 6.36 -18.60 0.89
CA ARG A 396 6.35 -17.54 -0.13
C ARG A 396 7.63 -16.72 0.03
N ARG A 397 8.55 -16.89 -0.93
CA ARG A 397 9.88 -16.28 -0.91
C ARG A 397 10.03 -15.24 -1.99
N PHE A 398 10.65 -14.11 -1.64
CA PHE A 398 10.89 -13.02 -2.57
C PHE A 398 11.92 -12.03 -2.03
N ILE A 399 12.53 -11.27 -2.94
CA ILE A 399 13.12 -9.98 -2.58
C ILE A 399 12.04 -8.90 -2.70
N ARG A 400 12.02 -7.99 -1.72
CA ARG A 400 11.34 -6.70 -1.81
C ARG A 400 12.37 -5.59 -1.94
N THR A 401 12.05 -4.57 -2.72
CA THR A 401 12.79 -3.31 -2.73
C THR A 401 11.88 -2.11 -2.53
N TRP A 402 12.40 -1.10 -1.82
CA TRP A 402 11.83 0.24 -1.74
C TRP A 402 12.79 1.23 -2.38
N VAL A 403 12.36 1.89 -3.45
CA VAL A 403 13.15 2.90 -4.16
C VAL A 403 12.75 4.28 -3.66
N ARG A 404 13.60 4.88 -2.82
CA ARG A 404 13.37 6.14 -2.10
C ARG A 404 14.00 7.35 -2.77
N ILE A 405 13.32 8.49 -2.74
CA ILE A 405 13.93 9.80 -2.99
C ILE A 405 14.47 10.36 -1.69
N LEU A 406 15.76 10.67 -1.67
CA LEU A 406 16.45 11.27 -0.53
C LEU A 406 16.91 12.67 -0.89
N ARG A 407 16.38 13.70 -0.24
CA ARG A 407 16.94 15.06 -0.37
C ARG A 407 18.41 15.07 0.07
N ASN A 408 19.21 15.94 -0.52
CA ASN A 408 20.65 16.06 -0.20
C ASN A 408 20.93 16.40 1.28
N ASP A 409 19.96 16.92 2.02
CA ASP A 409 20.03 17.20 3.46
C ASP A 409 19.51 16.06 4.35
N ASN A 410 19.16 14.90 3.78
CA ASN A 410 18.71 13.74 4.55
C ASN A 410 19.86 13.21 5.43
N LYS A 411 19.59 13.00 6.73
CA LYS A 411 20.61 12.59 7.72
C LYS A 411 21.22 11.23 7.40
N GLU A 412 20.50 10.34 6.74
CA GLU A 412 21.00 9.04 6.30
C GLU A 412 22.24 9.20 5.42
N LEU A 413 22.24 10.22 4.54
CA LEU A 413 23.33 10.51 3.62
C LEU A 413 24.59 11.06 4.32
N ALA A 414 24.49 11.54 5.56
CA ALA A 414 25.65 12.08 6.29
C ALA A 414 26.75 11.04 6.54
N THR A 415 26.38 9.75 6.53
CA THR A 415 27.32 8.63 6.70
C THR A 415 27.75 7.99 5.38
N VAL A 416 27.16 8.40 4.25
CA VAL A 416 27.41 7.81 2.93
C VAL A 416 28.56 8.54 2.25
N LYS A 417 29.60 7.78 1.90
CA LYS A 417 30.73 8.28 1.11
C LYS A 417 30.52 7.92 -0.35
N PHE A 418 30.36 8.94 -1.21
CA PHE A 418 30.28 8.77 -2.66
C PHE A 418 31.67 8.95 -3.27
N ASP A 419 32.18 7.89 -3.90
CA ASP A 419 33.49 7.95 -4.55
C ASP A 419 33.45 8.72 -5.86
N GLY A 420 34.54 9.44 -6.11
CA GLY A 420 34.72 10.46 -7.15
C GLY A 420 34.67 9.95 -8.58
#